data_AF-A0A9E2Y3X7-F1
#
_entry.id   AF-A0A9E2Y3X7-F1
#
_cell.length_a   1.000
_cell.length_b   1.000
_cell.length_c   1.000
_cell.angle_alpha   90.00
_cell.angle_beta   90.00
_cell.angle_gamma   90.00
#
_symmetry.space_group_name_H-M   'P 1'
#
loop_
_entity.id
_entity.type
_entity.pdbx_description
1 polymer ?
#
loop_
_entity_poly.entity_id
_entity_poly.type
_entity_poly.pdbx_seq_one_letter_code
_entity_poly.pdbx_strand_id
1 'polypeptide(L)'
;MISSPLFNLVVDLTEPFPSEPLPGIKISPPGPADGRTLAWIDEAFGGAWSSEAAVGANVVARRDGVPIGFATLDARALRFAWLSGLAREPGVGIFGPFGVAAAERGRGLGLALLRRALGALRERGYARALVPAVGDERLIRYYAGCVGARIAERFDRAALCRVSRRTLVMASGNGSNFQAVLDASRDGSLPLQIVGLLCNEAQAHAVERARNGDVAAQVVAWNRGDETRAQYDRRLLAAATGMQPDLILLLGWMHLLTDSFVGAFPELLNLHPAFLPLDPRRDDVVMPDGTLIRAFRGPRAVRDALAASCQWVGATLHR
;
A
#
# COMPACT_ATOMS: atom_id res chain seq x y z
N MET A 1 9.76 13.15 -19.04
CA MET A 1 10.64 11.97 -18.89
C MET A 1 9.81 10.73 -19.22
N ILE A 2 10.20 9.97 -20.24
CA ILE A 2 9.55 8.67 -20.53
C ILE A 2 9.98 7.71 -19.43
N SER A 3 9.04 7.19 -18.65
CA SER A 3 9.33 6.24 -17.58
C SER A 3 9.85 4.94 -18.21
N SER A 4 10.97 4.40 -17.69
CA SER A 4 11.47 3.10 -18.13
C SER A 4 10.43 2.01 -17.82
N PRO A 5 10.19 1.06 -18.75
CA PRO A 5 9.23 -0.01 -18.51
C PRO A 5 9.66 -0.89 -17.34
N LEU A 6 8.68 -1.42 -16.62
CA LEU A 6 8.83 -2.42 -15.58
C LEU A 6 8.38 -3.78 -16.09
N PHE A 7 8.94 -4.83 -15.53
CA PHE A 7 8.70 -6.21 -15.93
C PHE A 7 8.32 -7.05 -14.72
N ASN A 8 7.24 -7.81 -14.85
CA ASN A 8 6.93 -8.90 -13.95
C ASN A 8 7.60 -10.16 -14.51
N LEU A 9 8.45 -10.80 -13.71
CA LEU A 9 9.08 -12.07 -14.07
C LEU A 9 8.39 -13.22 -13.35
N VAL A 10 8.35 -14.39 -14.00
CA VAL A 10 7.87 -15.63 -13.38
C VAL A 10 9.00 -16.64 -13.34
N VAL A 11 9.11 -17.33 -12.21
CA VAL A 11 10.03 -18.43 -11.97
C VAL A 11 9.21 -19.69 -11.80
N ASP A 12 9.60 -20.78 -12.46
CA ASP A 12 9.04 -22.09 -12.23
C ASP A 12 9.64 -22.70 -10.96
N LEU A 13 8.79 -23.23 -10.08
CA LEU A 13 9.20 -23.82 -8.80
C LEU A 13 9.03 -25.35 -8.78
N THR A 14 8.75 -26.01 -9.92
CA THR A 14 8.60 -27.48 -9.97
C THR A 14 9.89 -28.17 -9.54
N GLU A 15 11.03 -27.67 -10.01
CA GLU A 15 12.36 -28.17 -9.69
C GLU A 15 12.96 -27.49 -8.45
N PRO A 16 13.72 -28.22 -7.62
CA PRO A 16 14.38 -27.64 -6.46
C PRO A 16 15.56 -26.74 -6.88
N PHE A 17 15.78 -25.66 -6.13
CA PHE A 17 16.97 -24.84 -6.28
C PHE A 17 18.10 -25.36 -5.38
N PRO A 18 19.34 -25.50 -5.89
CA PRO A 18 20.46 -25.93 -5.07
C PRO A 18 20.77 -24.89 -3.99
N SER A 19 20.90 -25.36 -2.76
CA SER A 19 21.32 -24.56 -1.61
C SER A 19 22.78 -24.86 -1.31
N GLU A 20 23.64 -23.84 -1.39
CA GLU A 20 25.06 -23.97 -1.02
C GLU A 20 25.30 -23.29 0.34
N PRO A 21 25.97 -23.97 1.28
CA PRO A 21 26.33 -23.36 2.55
C PRO A 21 27.36 -22.25 2.31
N LEU A 22 27.17 -21.10 2.96
CA LEU A 22 28.10 -19.99 2.93
C LEU A 22 28.91 -19.97 4.24
N PRO A 23 30.26 -20.07 4.19
CA PRO A 23 31.08 -20.09 5.40
C PRO A 23 30.85 -18.87 6.29
N GLY A 24 30.55 -19.12 7.56
CA GLY A 24 30.33 -18.06 8.56
C GLY A 24 29.01 -17.29 8.41
N ILE A 25 28.10 -17.72 7.52
CA ILE A 25 26.80 -17.08 7.31
C ILE A 25 25.69 -18.07 7.67
N LYS A 26 24.78 -17.64 8.55
CA LYS A 26 23.57 -18.39 8.90
C LYS A 26 22.37 -17.77 8.19
N ILE A 27 21.63 -18.58 7.43
CA ILE A 27 20.39 -18.17 6.78
C ILE A 27 19.21 -18.77 7.54
N SER A 28 18.29 -17.94 8.01
CA SER A 28 17.14 -18.39 8.80
C SER A 28 16.11 -19.18 7.97
N PRO A 29 15.26 -20.01 8.61
CA PRO A 29 14.01 -20.42 7.98
C PRO A 29 13.10 -19.19 7.71
N PRO A 30 12.11 -19.32 6.80
CA PRO A 30 11.17 -18.25 6.51
C PRO A 30 10.25 -17.97 7.72
N GLY A 31 10.25 -16.74 8.22
CA GLY A 31 9.43 -16.33 9.37
C GLY A 31 9.12 -14.83 9.40
N PRO A 32 8.35 -14.33 10.38
CA PRO A 32 8.10 -12.90 10.51
C PRO A 32 9.42 -12.13 10.73
N ALA A 33 9.52 -10.91 10.20
CA ALA A 33 10.65 -10.04 10.49
C ALA A 33 10.56 -9.51 11.93
N ASP A 34 11.64 -9.61 12.69
CA ASP A 34 11.74 -8.98 14.01
C ASP A 34 12.05 -7.48 13.89
N GLY A 35 11.84 -6.73 14.98
CA GLY A 35 12.06 -5.28 14.99
C GLY A 35 13.50 -4.88 14.68
N ARG A 36 14.49 -5.72 15.02
CA ARG A 36 15.90 -5.47 14.69
C ARG A 36 16.17 -5.57 13.19
N THR A 37 15.53 -6.53 12.53
CA THR A 37 15.65 -6.74 11.08
C THR A 37 14.96 -5.61 10.32
N LEU A 38 13.76 -5.20 10.74
CA LEU A 38 13.06 -4.08 10.12
C LEU A 38 13.85 -2.77 10.24
N ALA A 39 14.36 -2.46 11.43
CA ALA A 39 15.20 -1.28 11.65
C ALA A 39 16.47 -1.30 10.79
N TRP A 40 17.12 -2.47 10.66
CA TRP A 40 18.27 -2.62 9.77
C TRP A 40 17.90 -2.46 8.29
N ILE A 41 16.73 -2.95 7.85
CA ILE A 41 16.27 -2.75 6.46
C ILE A 41 16.09 -1.25 6.18
N ASP A 42 15.45 -0.54 7.09
CA ASP A 42 15.26 0.92 6.99
C ASP A 42 16.60 1.66 6.91
N GLU A 43 17.57 1.29 7.75
CA GLU A 43 18.90 1.91 7.75
C GLU A 43 19.70 1.58 6.48
N ALA A 44 19.72 0.31 6.06
CA ALA A 44 20.63 -0.16 5.00
C ALA A 44 20.09 0.06 3.58
N PHE A 45 18.77 0.12 3.40
CA PHE A 45 18.15 0.21 2.07
C PHE A 45 17.15 1.37 1.95
N GLY A 46 16.57 1.82 3.07
CA GLY A 46 15.55 2.86 3.08
C GLY A 46 14.29 2.50 2.28
N GLY A 47 13.48 3.53 2.00
CA GLY A 47 12.24 3.38 1.22
C GLY A 47 11.16 2.58 1.95
N ALA A 48 10.31 1.90 1.19
CA ALA A 48 9.17 1.15 1.72
C ALA A 48 9.52 -0.33 2.06
N TRP A 49 10.78 -0.75 1.94
CA TRP A 49 11.16 -2.17 1.99
C TRP A 49 10.85 -2.83 3.34
N SER A 50 10.98 -2.11 4.45
CA SER A 50 10.60 -2.61 5.78
C SER A 50 9.10 -2.86 5.90
N SER A 51 8.27 -2.01 5.27
CA SER A 51 6.80 -2.19 5.24
C SER A 51 6.43 -3.46 4.46
N GLU A 52 7.16 -3.76 3.38
CA GLU A 52 7.00 -5.00 2.62
C GLU A 52 7.49 -6.22 3.40
N ALA A 53 8.63 -6.13 4.07
CA ALA A 53 9.15 -7.19 4.92
C ALA A 53 8.23 -7.49 6.11
N ALA A 54 7.61 -6.47 6.71
CA ALA A 54 6.77 -6.60 7.91
C ALA A 54 5.49 -7.43 7.69
N VAL A 55 5.02 -7.50 6.45
CA VAL A 55 3.78 -8.18 6.07
C VAL A 55 3.99 -9.46 5.26
N GLY A 56 5.26 -9.83 5.02
CA GLY A 56 5.66 -11.09 4.40
C GLY A 56 6.39 -12.02 5.36
N ALA A 57 6.74 -13.21 4.88
CA ALA A 57 7.72 -14.06 5.54
C ALA A 57 9.12 -13.74 5.03
N ASN A 58 10.13 -13.87 5.88
CA ASN A 58 11.47 -13.39 5.62
C ASN A 58 12.48 -14.49 5.90
N VAL A 59 13.44 -14.60 4.98
CA VAL A 59 14.68 -15.34 5.15
C VAL A 59 15.77 -14.31 5.41
N VAL A 60 16.48 -14.43 6.53
CA VAL A 60 17.49 -13.45 6.96
C VAL A 60 18.85 -14.13 7.05
N ALA A 61 19.84 -13.57 6.36
CA ALA A 61 21.24 -13.94 6.48
C ALA A 61 21.91 -13.14 7.59
N ARG A 62 22.63 -13.83 8.47
CA ARG A 62 23.36 -13.24 9.58
C ARG A 62 24.81 -13.70 9.60
N ARG A 63 25.72 -12.77 9.90
CA ARG A 63 27.12 -13.04 10.27
C ARG A 63 27.30 -12.55 11.71
N ASP A 64 27.76 -13.43 12.58
CA ASP A 64 27.94 -13.14 14.02
C ASP A 64 26.69 -12.52 14.69
N GLY A 65 25.50 -12.96 14.25
CA GLY A 65 24.20 -12.47 14.75
C GLY A 65 23.69 -11.18 14.09
N VAL A 66 24.54 -10.45 13.37
CA VAL A 66 24.20 -9.20 12.69
C VAL A 66 23.52 -9.51 11.34
N PRO A 67 22.36 -8.90 11.00
CA PRO A 67 21.76 -9.09 9.69
C PRO A 67 22.63 -8.45 8.60
N ILE A 68 22.86 -9.23 7.54
CA ILE A 68 23.70 -8.82 6.40
C ILE A 68 23.01 -9.03 5.04
N GLY A 69 21.83 -9.64 5.05
CA GLY A 69 21.01 -9.83 3.87
C GLY A 69 19.63 -10.35 4.25
N PHE A 70 18.63 -10.08 3.43
CA PHE A 70 17.28 -10.61 3.61
C PHE A 70 16.60 -10.87 2.27
N ALA A 71 15.58 -11.73 2.31
CA ALA A 71 14.64 -11.90 1.23
C ALA A 71 13.23 -12.12 1.80
N THR A 72 12.29 -11.30 1.33
CA THR A 72 10.88 -11.41 1.68
C THR A 72 10.16 -12.28 0.66
N LEU A 73 9.19 -13.04 1.14
CA LEU A 73 8.30 -13.86 0.34
C LEU A 73 6.85 -13.73 0.84
N ASP A 74 5.93 -13.86 -0.09
CA ASP A 74 4.49 -13.97 0.14
C ASP A 74 3.88 -12.77 0.89
N ALA A 75 4.35 -11.55 0.60
CA ALA A 75 3.83 -10.30 1.16
C ALA A 75 2.44 -9.91 0.59
N ARG A 76 1.49 -10.86 0.52
CA ARG A 76 0.17 -10.71 -0.10
C ARG A 76 -0.74 -9.69 0.58
N ALA A 77 -0.46 -9.32 1.83
CA ALA A 77 -1.20 -8.26 2.50
C ALA A 77 -1.02 -6.91 1.79
N LEU A 78 0.07 -6.74 1.01
CA LEU A 78 0.25 -5.58 0.16
C LEU A 78 -0.53 -5.74 -1.13
N ARG A 79 -1.60 -4.94 -1.23
CA ARG A 79 -2.43 -4.84 -2.44
C ARG A 79 -1.77 -3.90 -3.44
N PHE A 80 -0.71 -4.35 -4.07
CA PHE A 80 -0.09 -3.61 -5.17
C PHE A 80 -0.99 -3.66 -6.41
N ALA A 81 -1.49 -2.50 -6.86
CA ALA A 81 -2.42 -2.41 -7.99
C ALA A 81 -1.83 -3.01 -9.29
N TRP A 82 -0.50 -2.94 -9.46
CA TRP A 82 0.23 -3.50 -10.60
C TRP A 82 0.51 -5.00 -10.52
N LEU A 83 0.14 -5.65 -9.42
CA LEU A 83 0.18 -7.11 -9.27
C LEU A 83 -1.20 -7.75 -9.52
N SER A 84 -2.18 -6.97 -9.99
CA SER A 84 -3.48 -7.51 -10.38
C SER A 84 -3.32 -8.53 -11.52
N GLY A 85 -4.08 -9.63 -11.47
CA GLY A 85 -3.90 -10.78 -12.37
C GLY A 85 -2.95 -11.83 -11.80
N LEU A 86 -1.68 -11.82 -12.22
CA LEU A 86 -0.68 -12.87 -11.94
C LEU A 86 -0.50 -13.18 -10.45
N ALA A 87 -0.48 -12.17 -9.57
CA ALA A 87 -0.33 -12.43 -8.13
C ALA A 87 -1.59 -13.02 -7.47
N ARG A 88 -2.74 -12.97 -8.16
CA ARG A 88 -3.99 -13.59 -7.72
C ARG A 88 -4.20 -14.98 -8.30
N GLU A 89 -3.38 -15.41 -9.25
CA GLU A 89 -3.45 -16.76 -9.80
C GLU A 89 -3.18 -17.81 -8.69
N PRO A 90 -4.00 -18.86 -8.60
CA PRO A 90 -3.72 -19.99 -7.72
C PRO A 90 -2.33 -20.58 -8.00
N GLY A 91 -1.60 -20.90 -6.94
CA GLY A 91 -0.28 -21.52 -7.05
C GLY A 91 0.87 -20.56 -7.42
N VAL A 92 0.64 -19.24 -7.49
CA VAL A 92 1.69 -18.23 -7.71
C VAL A 92 2.05 -17.51 -6.41
N GLY A 93 3.26 -17.73 -5.90
CA GLY A 93 3.82 -16.99 -4.76
C GLY A 93 4.45 -15.67 -5.20
N ILE A 94 4.69 -14.75 -4.27
CA ILE A 94 5.39 -13.47 -4.55
C ILE A 94 6.77 -13.51 -3.89
N PHE A 95 7.81 -13.12 -4.61
CA PHE A 95 9.16 -12.92 -4.09
C PHE A 95 9.52 -11.43 -4.12
N GLY A 96 10.09 -10.95 -3.02
CA GLY A 96 10.58 -9.57 -2.89
C GLY A 96 9.91 -8.79 -1.76
N PRO A 97 10.57 -7.71 -1.28
CA PRO A 97 11.90 -7.24 -1.70
C PRO A 97 13.02 -8.14 -1.15
N PHE A 98 14.24 -7.99 -1.68
CA PHE A 98 15.41 -8.67 -1.13
C PHE A 98 16.65 -7.78 -1.28
N GLY A 99 17.58 -7.88 -0.34
CA GLY A 99 18.72 -6.98 -0.26
C GLY A 99 19.92 -7.63 0.42
N VAL A 100 21.11 -7.21 -0.01
CA VAL A 100 22.40 -7.61 0.59
C VAL A 100 23.17 -6.36 0.98
N ALA A 101 23.70 -6.35 2.21
CA ALA A 101 24.55 -5.30 2.73
C ALA A 101 25.71 -5.01 1.76
N ALA A 102 26.07 -3.74 1.58
CA ALA A 102 27.04 -3.33 0.57
C ALA A 102 28.37 -4.10 0.66
N ALA A 103 28.86 -4.36 1.87
CA ALA A 103 30.10 -5.10 2.13
C ALA A 103 30.07 -6.59 1.74
N GLU A 104 28.87 -7.17 1.59
CA GLU A 104 28.66 -8.60 1.33
C GLU A 104 28.26 -8.89 -0.15
N ARG A 105 28.14 -7.84 -0.97
CA ARG A 105 27.81 -7.97 -2.40
C ARG A 105 28.95 -8.65 -3.17
N GLY A 106 28.61 -9.41 -4.21
CA GLY A 106 29.57 -10.13 -5.05
C GLY A 106 30.13 -11.43 -4.44
N ARG A 107 29.70 -11.81 -3.23
CA ARG A 107 30.19 -13.00 -2.50
C ARG A 107 29.22 -14.20 -2.53
N GLY A 108 28.28 -14.23 -3.48
CA GLY A 108 27.29 -15.30 -3.62
C GLY A 108 26.07 -15.22 -2.67
N LEU A 109 26.09 -14.35 -1.66
CA LEU A 109 25.00 -14.24 -0.68
C LEU A 109 23.63 -13.93 -1.30
N GLY A 110 23.58 -13.03 -2.29
CA GLY A 110 22.33 -12.69 -2.97
C GLY A 110 21.69 -13.87 -3.68
N LEU A 111 22.51 -14.75 -4.28
CA LEU A 111 22.05 -15.96 -4.95
C LEU A 111 21.53 -16.99 -3.94
N ALA A 112 22.24 -17.16 -2.83
CA ALA A 112 21.81 -18.06 -1.75
C ALA A 112 20.46 -17.64 -1.15
N LEU A 113 20.28 -16.33 -0.88
CA LEU A 113 19.02 -15.78 -0.39
C LEU A 113 17.88 -15.95 -1.40
N LEU A 114 18.12 -15.63 -2.67
CA LEU A 114 17.14 -15.81 -3.75
C LEU A 114 16.67 -17.26 -3.82
N ARG A 115 17.59 -18.22 -3.92
CA ARG A 115 17.26 -19.65 -4.02
C ARG A 115 16.57 -20.17 -2.77
N ARG A 116 17.01 -19.75 -1.57
CA ARG A 116 16.37 -20.14 -0.32
C ARG A 116 14.92 -19.65 -0.22
N ALA A 117 14.65 -18.41 -0.63
CA ALA A 117 13.31 -17.84 -0.60
C ALA A 117 12.39 -18.48 -1.64
N LEU A 118 12.86 -18.75 -2.85
CA LEU A 118 12.09 -19.47 -3.87
C LEU A 118 11.83 -20.93 -3.45
N GLY A 119 12.83 -21.59 -2.86
CA GLY A 119 12.66 -22.91 -2.24
C GLY A 119 11.60 -22.89 -1.13
N ALA A 120 11.58 -21.84 -0.30
CA ALA A 120 10.54 -21.67 0.73
C ALA A 120 9.13 -21.48 0.13
N LEU A 121 8.99 -20.78 -1.00
CA LEU A 121 7.71 -20.70 -1.71
C LEU A 121 7.29 -22.08 -2.23
N ARG A 122 8.22 -22.85 -2.80
CA ARG A 122 7.96 -24.24 -3.23
C ARG A 122 7.52 -25.14 -2.07
N GLU A 123 8.22 -25.08 -0.95
CA GLU A 123 7.89 -25.82 0.29
C GLU A 123 6.47 -25.51 0.79
N ARG A 124 5.95 -24.32 0.50
CA ARG A 124 4.58 -23.88 0.81
C ARG A 124 3.55 -24.27 -0.26
N GLY A 125 3.95 -25.03 -1.28
CA GLY A 125 3.06 -25.53 -2.33
C GLY A 125 2.85 -24.59 -3.51
N TYR A 126 3.64 -23.52 -3.63
CA TYR A 126 3.59 -22.68 -4.83
C TYR A 126 4.28 -23.38 -6.00
N ALA A 127 3.62 -23.40 -7.16
CA ALA A 127 4.17 -23.94 -8.40
C ALA A 127 5.02 -22.91 -9.15
N ARG A 128 4.75 -21.62 -8.92
CA ARG A 128 5.44 -20.50 -9.59
C ARG A 128 5.72 -19.39 -8.58
N ALA A 129 6.79 -18.61 -8.80
CA ALA A 129 7.03 -17.36 -8.08
C ALA A 129 7.00 -16.16 -9.04
N LEU A 130 6.33 -15.10 -8.63
CA LEU A 130 6.33 -13.79 -9.27
C LEU A 130 7.44 -12.94 -8.66
N VAL A 131 8.33 -12.41 -9.50
CA VAL A 131 9.28 -11.35 -9.16
C VAL A 131 8.76 -10.05 -9.76
N PRO A 132 8.14 -9.18 -8.96
CA PRO A 132 7.40 -8.05 -9.47
C PRO A 132 8.29 -6.85 -9.83
N ALA A 133 7.81 -6.03 -10.77
CA ALA A 133 8.29 -4.66 -11.01
C ALA A 133 9.82 -4.51 -11.19
N VAL A 134 10.45 -5.42 -11.92
CA VAL A 134 11.89 -5.35 -12.25
C VAL A 134 12.10 -4.29 -13.34
N GLY A 135 12.89 -3.24 -13.05
CA GLY A 135 13.09 -2.11 -13.97
C GLY A 135 14.45 -2.04 -14.67
N ASP A 136 15.32 -3.02 -14.48
CA ASP A 136 16.70 -3.03 -15.00
C ASP A 136 16.97 -4.32 -15.78
N GLU A 137 17.41 -4.21 -17.04
CA GLU A 137 17.76 -5.37 -17.88
C GLU A 137 18.85 -6.26 -17.26
N ARG A 138 19.80 -5.68 -16.52
CA ARG A 138 20.83 -6.44 -15.80
C ARG A 138 20.21 -7.32 -14.73
N LEU A 139 19.18 -6.82 -14.03
CA LEU A 139 18.43 -7.62 -13.05
C LEU A 139 17.61 -8.72 -13.74
N ILE A 140 16.99 -8.43 -14.88
CA ILE A 140 16.28 -9.46 -15.66
C ILE A 140 17.23 -10.57 -16.06
N ARG A 141 18.40 -10.24 -16.63
CA ARG A 141 19.45 -11.22 -16.98
C ARG A 141 19.96 -11.99 -15.76
N TYR A 142 20.11 -11.32 -14.62
CA TYR A 142 20.48 -11.97 -13.36
C TYR A 142 19.46 -13.03 -12.94
N TYR A 143 18.17 -12.67 -12.85
CA TYR A 143 17.13 -13.64 -12.48
C TYR A 143 16.99 -14.77 -13.50
N ALA A 144 17.08 -14.47 -14.80
CA ALA A 144 17.05 -15.48 -15.85
C ALA A 144 18.21 -16.48 -15.70
N GLY A 145 19.44 -16.00 -15.51
CA GLY A 145 20.62 -16.86 -15.37
C GLY A 145 20.68 -17.64 -14.06
N CYS A 146 20.18 -17.07 -12.96
CA CYS A 146 20.29 -17.69 -11.64
C CYS A 146 19.21 -18.73 -11.34
N VAL A 147 17.99 -18.48 -11.82
CA VAL A 147 16.79 -19.26 -11.45
C VAL A 147 15.85 -19.54 -12.63
N GLY A 148 16.24 -19.23 -13.86
CA GLY A 148 15.40 -19.47 -15.04
C GLY A 148 14.18 -18.55 -15.13
N ALA A 149 14.23 -17.37 -14.50
CA ALA A 149 13.13 -16.42 -14.58
C ALA A 149 12.86 -15.97 -16.02
N ARG A 150 11.58 -15.89 -16.39
CA ARG A 150 11.11 -15.41 -17.69
C ARG A 150 10.23 -14.18 -17.53
N ILE A 151 10.26 -13.28 -18.51
CA ILE A 151 9.32 -12.15 -18.56
C ILE A 151 7.91 -12.72 -18.74
N ALA A 152 7.01 -12.38 -17.83
CA ALA A 152 5.59 -12.74 -17.91
C ALA A 152 4.75 -11.55 -18.39
N GLU A 153 5.09 -10.34 -17.96
CA GLU A 153 4.37 -9.12 -18.33
C GLU A 153 5.33 -7.92 -18.37
N ARG A 154 5.08 -7.00 -19.31
CA ARG A 154 5.73 -5.69 -19.40
C ARG A 154 4.68 -4.62 -19.17
N PHE A 155 4.95 -3.67 -18.29
CA PHE A 155 4.05 -2.55 -18.01
C PHE A 155 4.84 -1.26 -17.80
N ASP A 156 4.18 -0.13 -18.03
CA ASP A 156 4.74 1.19 -17.74
C ASP A 156 4.13 1.70 -16.43
N ARG A 157 4.96 2.18 -15.50
CA ARG A 157 4.48 2.79 -14.25
C ARG A 157 3.56 3.97 -14.55
N ALA A 158 3.87 4.76 -15.57
CA ALA A 158 3.01 5.84 -16.02
C ALA A 158 1.68 5.32 -16.58
N ALA A 159 1.66 4.15 -17.23
CA ALA A 159 0.41 3.54 -17.72
C ALA A 159 -0.48 3.01 -16.59
N LEU A 160 0.09 2.51 -15.49
CA LEU A 160 -0.68 2.17 -14.29
C LEU A 160 -1.37 3.41 -13.70
N CYS A 161 -0.67 4.55 -13.72
CA CYS A 161 -1.23 5.86 -13.39
C CYS A 161 -2.11 6.45 -14.51
N ARG A 162 -2.47 5.71 -15.56
CA ARG A 162 -3.46 6.14 -16.57
C ARG A 162 -4.78 5.37 -16.48
N VAL A 163 -4.84 4.32 -15.68
CA VAL A 163 -6.10 3.61 -15.43
C VAL A 163 -6.98 4.50 -14.57
N SER A 164 -7.87 5.23 -15.22
CA SER A 164 -8.83 6.10 -14.54
C SER A 164 -9.74 5.25 -13.65
N ARG A 165 -9.67 5.48 -12.33
CA ARG A 165 -10.51 4.77 -11.35
C ARG A 165 -11.81 5.52 -11.15
N ARG A 166 -12.94 4.81 -11.22
CA ARG A 166 -14.24 5.35 -10.86
C ARG A 166 -14.23 5.69 -9.38
N THR A 167 -14.20 6.98 -9.08
CA THR A 167 -13.94 7.47 -7.73
C THR A 167 -15.15 8.20 -7.19
N LEU A 168 -15.66 7.69 -6.07
CA LEU A 168 -16.66 8.37 -5.26
C LEU A 168 -15.96 9.19 -4.19
N VAL A 169 -16.31 10.46 -4.07
CA VAL A 169 -15.86 11.30 -2.95
C VAL A 169 -16.96 11.41 -1.91
N MET A 170 -16.61 11.26 -0.63
CA MET A 170 -17.49 11.47 0.51
C MET A 170 -17.05 12.69 1.31
N ALA A 171 -18.00 13.58 1.65
CA ALA A 171 -17.71 14.80 2.41
C ALA A 171 -18.90 15.22 3.27
N SER A 172 -18.65 16.02 4.32
CA SER A 172 -19.70 16.54 5.22
C SER A 172 -19.80 18.07 5.28
N GLY A 173 -18.91 18.82 4.62
CA GLY A 173 -18.78 20.27 4.83
C GLY A 173 -18.30 21.05 3.61
N ASN A 174 -17.27 21.90 3.78
CA ASN A 174 -16.84 22.88 2.77
C ASN A 174 -16.43 22.25 1.41
N GLY A 175 -15.87 21.04 1.42
CA GLY A 175 -15.48 20.34 0.18
C GLY A 175 -14.26 20.93 -0.55
N SER A 176 -13.36 21.64 0.14
CA SER A 176 -12.12 22.14 -0.49
C SER A 176 -11.23 21.02 -1.03
N ASN A 177 -11.10 19.90 -0.30
CA ASN A 177 -10.38 18.72 -0.77
C ASN A 177 -11.07 18.05 -1.97
N PHE A 178 -12.41 18.03 -1.98
CA PHE A 178 -13.18 17.57 -3.13
C PHE A 178 -12.90 18.44 -4.36
N GLN A 179 -12.88 19.76 -4.22
CA GLN A 179 -12.53 20.68 -5.30
C GLN A 179 -11.13 20.40 -5.85
N ALA A 180 -10.13 20.29 -4.97
CA ALA A 180 -8.76 20.03 -5.37
C ALA A 180 -8.62 18.72 -6.18
N VAL A 181 -9.29 17.65 -5.72
CA VAL A 181 -9.32 16.36 -6.45
C VAL A 181 -10.06 16.48 -7.77
N LEU A 182 -11.17 17.20 -7.82
CA LEU A 182 -11.94 17.42 -9.06
C LEU A 182 -11.12 18.20 -10.10
N ASP A 183 -10.46 19.28 -9.68
CA ASP A 183 -9.64 20.13 -10.55
C ASP A 183 -8.45 19.33 -11.10
N ALA A 184 -7.74 18.60 -10.23
CA ALA A 184 -6.62 17.73 -10.62
C ALA A 184 -7.05 16.54 -11.51
N SER A 185 -8.29 16.06 -11.35
CA SER A 185 -8.84 15.02 -12.22
C SER A 185 -9.12 15.55 -13.63
N ARG A 186 -9.59 16.82 -13.73
CA ARG A 186 -9.92 17.48 -14.99
C ARG A 186 -8.69 17.92 -15.78
N ASP A 187 -7.65 18.37 -15.08
CA ASP A 187 -6.37 18.73 -15.73
C ASP A 187 -5.50 17.51 -16.08
N GLY A 188 -5.92 16.31 -15.65
CA GLY A 188 -5.26 15.04 -15.95
C GLY A 188 -4.03 14.75 -15.09
N SER A 189 -3.70 15.60 -14.12
CA SER A 189 -2.62 15.35 -13.16
C SER A 189 -2.96 14.23 -12.17
N LEU A 190 -4.25 13.99 -11.95
CA LEU A 190 -4.77 12.94 -11.10
C LEU A 190 -5.67 11.99 -11.94
N PRO A 191 -5.27 10.73 -12.18
CA PRO A 191 -5.97 9.81 -13.06
C PRO A 191 -7.21 9.19 -12.39
N LEU A 192 -8.18 10.02 -12.02
CA LEU A 192 -9.43 9.60 -11.40
C LEU A 192 -10.62 10.06 -12.24
N GLN A 193 -11.62 9.19 -12.35
CA GLN A 193 -12.91 9.56 -12.88
C GLN A 193 -13.83 9.84 -11.69
N ILE A 194 -14.11 11.10 -11.38
CA ILE A 194 -15.02 11.45 -10.30
C ILE A 194 -16.45 11.10 -10.73
N VAL A 195 -16.99 9.99 -10.21
CA VAL A 195 -18.32 9.48 -10.59
C VAL A 195 -19.44 10.05 -9.73
N GLY A 196 -19.10 10.64 -8.59
CA GLY A 196 -20.08 11.30 -7.75
C GLY A 196 -19.50 11.87 -6.46
N LEU A 197 -20.32 12.70 -5.82
CA LEU A 197 -20.16 13.16 -4.45
C LEU A 197 -21.30 12.56 -3.60
N LEU A 198 -20.96 11.88 -2.52
CA LEU A 198 -21.91 11.45 -1.49
C LEU A 198 -21.72 12.30 -0.23
N CYS A 199 -22.78 13.00 0.18
CA CYS A 199 -22.75 13.92 1.30
C CYS A 199 -23.79 13.55 2.35
N ASN A 200 -23.50 13.77 3.63
CA ASN A 200 -24.47 13.57 4.71
C ASN A 200 -25.15 14.87 5.17
N GLU A 201 -24.76 16.02 4.61
CA GLU A 201 -25.30 17.32 4.98
C GLU A 201 -25.82 18.06 3.75
N ALA A 202 -27.13 18.34 3.71
CA ALA A 202 -27.78 18.92 2.54
C ALA A 202 -27.27 20.34 2.21
N GLN A 203 -26.87 21.09 3.23
CA GLN A 203 -26.35 22.47 3.13
C GLN A 203 -24.82 22.52 3.03
N ALA A 204 -24.15 21.38 2.85
CA ALA A 204 -22.71 21.38 2.67
C ALA A 204 -22.32 22.07 1.36
N HIS A 205 -21.41 23.03 1.43
CA HIS A 205 -20.86 23.72 0.26
C HIS A 205 -20.18 22.75 -0.74
N ALA A 206 -19.75 21.56 -0.29
CA ALA A 206 -19.32 20.48 -1.19
C ALA A 206 -20.38 20.12 -2.26
N VAL A 207 -21.67 20.14 -1.91
CA VAL A 207 -22.77 19.85 -2.85
C VAL A 207 -22.84 20.92 -3.94
N GLU A 208 -22.66 22.18 -3.59
CA GLU A 208 -22.60 23.29 -4.55
C GLU A 208 -21.39 23.15 -5.48
N ARG A 209 -20.21 22.80 -4.94
CA ARG A 209 -19.02 22.51 -5.74
C ARG A 209 -19.24 21.38 -6.74
N ALA A 210 -19.95 20.31 -6.33
CA ALA A 210 -20.24 19.19 -7.21
C ALA A 210 -21.16 19.60 -8.35
N ARG A 211 -22.22 20.38 -8.05
CA ARG A 211 -23.12 20.93 -9.07
C ARG A 211 -22.38 21.84 -10.05
N ASN A 212 -21.57 22.78 -9.56
CA ASN A 212 -20.75 23.67 -10.38
C ASN A 212 -19.69 22.89 -11.20
N GLY A 213 -19.36 21.69 -10.74
CA GLY A 213 -18.44 20.76 -11.36
C GLY A 213 -19.10 19.73 -12.28
N ASP A 214 -20.40 19.83 -12.56
CA ASP A 214 -21.15 18.81 -13.32
C ASP A 214 -20.96 17.38 -12.79
N VAL A 215 -20.75 17.24 -11.48
CA VAL A 215 -20.60 15.97 -10.78
C VAL A 215 -21.92 15.63 -10.10
N ALA A 216 -22.39 14.40 -10.30
CA ALA A 216 -23.58 13.89 -9.61
C ALA A 216 -23.38 13.96 -8.08
N ALA A 217 -24.27 14.66 -7.38
CA ALA A 217 -24.24 14.77 -5.93
C ALA A 217 -25.47 14.13 -5.31
N GLN A 218 -25.26 13.18 -4.40
CA GLN A 218 -26.33 12.56 -3.62
C GLN A 218 -26.17 12.93 -2.15
N VAL A 219 -27.26 13.39 -1.54
CA VAL A 219 -27.32 13.67 -0.10
C VAL A 219 -28.03 12.51 0.60
N VAL A 220 -27.36 11.90 1.56
CA VAL A 220 -27.90 10.88 2.46
C VAL A 220 -27.74 11.42 3.87
N ALA A 221 -28.69 12.22 4.33
CA ALA A 221 -28.70 12.76 5.68
C ALA A 221 -29.19 11.70 6.69
N TRP A 222 -28.65 11.72 7.91
CA TRP A 222 -29.12 10.85 8.99
C TRP A 222 -30.32 11.48 9.69
N ASN A 223 -31.50 10.88 9.52
CA ASN A 223 -32.69 11.28 10.25
C ASN A 223 -32.74 10.59 11.62
N ARG A 224 -32.09 11.21 12.62
CA ARG A 224 -31.99 10.65 13.97
C ARG A 224 -33.34 10.44 14.68
N GLY A 225 -34.40 11.10 14.21
CA GLY A 225 -35.76 10.94 14.76
C GLY A 225 -36.45 9.67 14.29
N ASP A 226 -36.26 9.31 13.02
CA ASP A 226 -37.05 8.26 12.35
C ASP A 226 -36.24 7.01 11.95
N GLU A 227 -34.92 7.03 12.14
CA GLU A 227 -34.07 5.88 11.83
C GLU A 227 -32.93 5.67 12.83
N THR A 228 -32.68 4.38 13.08
CA THR A 228 -31.49 3.89 13.77
C THR A 228 -30.24 4.14 12.93
N ARG A 229 -29.10 4.12 13.61
CA ARG A 229 -27.79 4.23 12.94
C ARG A 229 -27.58 3.14 11.88
N ALA A 230 -28.00 1.91 12.18
CA ALA A 230 -27.89 0.79 11.25
C ALA A 230 -28.75 0.95 10.00
N GLN A 231 -29.93 1.58 10.10
CA GLN A 231 -30.77 1.91 8.95
C GLN A 231 -30.10 2.98 8.07
N TYR A 232 -29.56 4.03 8.70
CA TYR A 232 -28.78 5.06 8.02
C TYR A 232 -27.59 4.46 7.25
N ASP A 233 -26.78 3.62 7.89
CA ASP A 233 -25.60 3.02 7.27
C ASP A 233 -25.98 2.10 6.09
N ARG A 234 -27.12 1.41 6.14
CA ARG A 234 -27.63 0.63 4.99
C ARG A 234 -27.98 1.52 3.80
N ARG A 235 -28.62 2.68 4.04
CA ARG A 235 -28.93 3.64 2.96
C ARG A 235 -27.65 4.24 2.38
N LEU A 236 -26.69 4.56 3.24
CA LEU A 236 -25.38 5.08 2.82
C LEU A 236 -24.63 4.06 1.94
N LEU A 237 -24.59 2.79 2.36
CA LEU A 237 -24.01 1.70 1.60
C LEU A 237 -24.71 1.51 0.26
N ALA A 238 -26.05 1.49 0.23
CA ALA A 238 -26.82 1.36 -1.01
C ALA A 238 -26.56 2.50 -1.99
N ALA A 239 -26.50 3.75 -1.50
CA ALA A 239 -26.17 4.92 -2.30
C ALA A 239 -24.76 4.82 -2.90
N ALA A 240 -23.75 4.52 -2.08
CA ALA A 240 -22.38 4.33 -2.55
C ALA A 240 -22.28 3.18 -3.58
N THR A 241 -22.96 2.07 -3.33
CA THR A 241 -22.97 0.90 -4.24
C THR A 241 -23.60 1.24 -5.59
N GLY A 242 -24.69 2.00 -5.60
CA GLY A 242 -25.37 2.42 -6.83
C GLY A 242 -24.49 3.27 -7.76
N MET A 243 -23.50 3.98 -7.21
CA MET A 243 -22.52 4.76 -7.98
C MET A 243 -21.40 3.91 -8.59
N GLN A 244 -21.29 2.64 -8.19
CA GLN A 244 -20.30 1.66 -8.68
C GLN A 244 -18.84 2.20 -8.66
N PRO A 245 -18.32 2.62 -7.50
CA PRO A 245 -16.95 3.10 -7.39
C PRO A 245 -15.93 1.96 -7.34
N ASP A 246 -14.77 2.19 -7.96
CA ASP A 246 -13.54 1.40 -7.77
C ASP A 246 -12.72 1.92 -6.58
N LEU A 247 -12.95 3.17 -6.17
CA LEU A 247 -12.24 3.88 -5.11
C LEU A 247 -13.21 4.82 -4.38
N ILE A 248 -13.15 4.84 -3.04
CA ILE A 248 -13.83 5.85 -2.22
C ILE A 248 -12.79 6.73 -1.53
N LEU A 249 -12.95 8.06 -1.67
CA LEU A 249 -12.14 9.05 -0.96
C LEU A 249 -12.98 9.74 0.12
N LEU A 250 -12.63 9.54 1.39
CA LEU A 250 -13.21 10.26 2.52
C LEU A 250 -12.47 11.59 2.69
N LEU A 251 -13.03 12.66 2.11
CA LEU A 251 -12.42 13.99 2.05
C LEU A 251 -13.22 14.97 2.90
N GLY A 252 -13.01 14.87 4.22
CA GLY A 252 -13.79 15.65 5.20
C GLY A 252 -15.13 15.01 5.55
N TRP A 253 -15.18 13.68 5.54
CA TRP A 253 -16.31 12.88 6.03
C TRP A 253 -16.25 12.78 7.56
N MET A 254 -17.33 13.13 8.25
CA MET A 254 -17.33 13.33 9.72
C MET A 254 -18.02 12.20 10.51
N HIS A 255 -18.49 11.13 9.86
CA HIS A 255 -19.10 9.99 10.53
C HIS A 255 -18.16 8.77 10.53
N LEU A 256 -18.12 8.02 11.64
CA LEU A 256 -17.51 6.68 11.62
C LEU A 256 -18.26 5.78 10.64
N LEU A 257 -17.55 5.03 9.81
CA LEU A 257 -18.13 4.03 8.92
C LEU A 257 -18.19 2.68 9.65
N THR A 258 -19.20 1.87 9.33
CA THR A 258 -19.34 0.53 9.87
C THR A 258 -18.42 -0.45 9.15
N ASP A 259 -18.08 -1.57 9.81
CA ASP A 259 -17.32 -2.66 9.21
C ASP A 259 -17.97 -3.20 7.93
N SER A 260 -19.31 -3.18 7.87
CA SER A 260 -20.05 -3.57 6.66
C SER A 260 -19.78 -2.64 5.48
N PHE A 261 -19.66 -1.33 5.72
CA PHE A 261 -19.35 -0.36 4.67
C PHE A 261 -17.89 -0.50 4.24
N VAL A 262 -16.97 -0.56 5.20
CA VAL A 262 -15.53 -0.72 4.93
C VAL A 262 -15.25 -2.05 4.20
N GLY A 263 -15.92 -3.13 4.60
CA GLY A 263 -15.79 -4.44 3.96
C GLY A 263 -16.34 -4.49 2.52
N ALA A 264 -17.36 -3.69 2.21
CA ALA A 264 -17.92 -3.59 0.86
C ALA A 264 -17.00 -2.85 -0.12
N PHE A 265 -16.16 -1.93 0.38
CA PHE A 265 -15.28 -1.09 -0.44
C PHE A 265 -13.82 -1.22 0.02
N PRO A 266 -13.08 -2.23 -0.46
CA PRO A 266 -11.71 -2.49 -0.01
C PRO A 266 -10.68 -1.44 -0.46
N GLU A 267 -11.06 -0.60 -1.43
CA GLU A 267 -10.29 0.55 -1.90
C GLU A 267 -10.95 1.82 -1.37
N LEU A 268 -10.73 2.08 -0.09
CA LEU A 268 -11.23 3.25 0.62
C LEU A 268 -10.03 3.97 1.23
N LEU A 269 -9.94 5.29 1.04
CA LEU A 269 -8.87 6.12 1.56
C LEU A 269 -9.46 7.32 2.31
N ASN A 270 -8.89 7.64 3.46
CA ASN A 270 -9.24 8.79 4.28
C ASN A 270 -8.08 9.78 4.36
N LEU A 271 -8.40 11.07 4.20
CA LEU A 271 -7.48 12.15 4.50
C LEU A 271 -7.73 12.63 5.93
N HIS A 272 -6.77 12.36 6.81
CA HIS A 272 -6.79 12.79 8.21
C HIS A 272 -5.88 14.01 8.42
N PRO A 273 -6.34 15.11 9.04
CA PRO A 273 -5.57 16.34 9.19
C PRO A 273 -4.60 16.30 10.40
N ALA A 274 -3.79 15.24 10.46
CA ALA A 274 -2.62 15.13 11.33
C ALA A 274 -1.65 14.07 10.79
N PHE A 275 -0.41 14.08 11.27
CA PHE A 275 0.50 12.97 11.05
C PHE A 275 0.07 11.76 11.89
N LEU A 276 -0.18 10.64 11.22
CA LEU A 276 -0.47 9.35 11.83
C LEU A 276 0.69 8.39 11.57
N PRO A 277 1.00 7.48 12.52
CA PRO A 277 2.02 6.47 12.32
C PRO A 277 1.55 5.40 11.32
N LEU A 278 2.50 4.78 10.62
CA LEU A 278 2.25 3.63 9.76
C LEU A 278 1.70 2.43 10.55
N ASP A 279 2.22 2.19 11.77
CA ASP A 279 1.63 1.22 12.69
C ASP A 279 0.43 1.87 13.42
N PRO A 280 -0.81 1.44 13.16
CA PRO A 280 -2.00 2.05 13.76
C PRO A 280 -2.06 1.91 15.28
N ARG A 281 -1.25 1.02 15.89
CA ARG A 281 -1.18 0.80 17.34
C ARG A 281 -0.26 1.78 18.06
N ARG A 282 0.56 2.55 17.32
CA ARG A 282 1.42 3.58 17.91
C ARG A 282 0.63 4.84 18.19
N ASP A 283 1.02 5.54 19.25
CA ASP A 283 0.43 6.83 19.64
C ASP A 283 1.39 8.01 19.42
N ASP A 284 2.50 7.75 18.74
CA ASP A 284 3.56 8.69 18.45
C ASP A 284 4.07 8.57 17.00
N VAL A 285 4.64 9.66 16.49
CA VAL A 285 5.23 9.74 15.16
C VAL A 285 6.58 10.45 15.27
N VAL A 286 7.61 9.88 14.65
CA VAL A 286 8.94 10.50 14.54
C VAL A 286 8.97 11.38 13.30
N MET A 287 9.31 12.66 13.47
CA MET A 287 9.41 13.65 12.40
C MET A 287 10.80 13.62 11.74
N PRO A 288 10.97 14.23 10.54
CA PRO A 288 12.25 14.19 9.82
C PRO A 288 13.45 14.77 10.58
N ASP A 289 13.22 15.67 11.54
CA ASP A 289 14.23 16.24 12.44
C ASP A 289 14.53 15.37 13.68
N GLY A 290 13.91 14.20 13.80
CA GLY A 290 13.99 13.31 14.95
C GLY A 290 13.01 13.65 16.09
N THR A 291 12.23 14.72 15.97
CA THR A 291 11.24 15.10 16.99
C THR A 291 10.15 14.04 17.10
N LEU A 292 9.86 13.59 18.32
CA LEU A 292 8.74 12.70 18.60
C LEU A 292 7.49 13.53 18.91
N ILE A 293 6.44 13.36 18.11
CA ILE A 293 5.14 14.00 18.36
C ILE A 293 4.07 12.96 18.68
N ARG A 294 3.02 13.39 19.38
CA ARG A 294 1.82 12.58 19.57
C ARG A 294 1.08 12.38 18.24
N ALA A 295 0.53 11.20 18.01
CA ALA A 295 -0.42 10.94 16.95
C ALA A 295 -1.80 11.53 17.32
N PHE A 296 -2.17 12.65 16.71
CA PHE A 296 -3.46 13.30 16.96
C PHE A 296 -4.58 12.62 16.17
N ARG A 297 -5.38 11.80 16.84
CA ARG A 297 -6.51 11.06 16.25
C ARG A 297 -7.84 11.75 16.54
N GLY A 298 -8.88 11.40 15.77
CA GLY A 298 -10.24 11.87 16.00
C GLY A 298 -10.61 13.18 15.30
N PRO A 299 -11.85 13.67 15.47
CA PRO A 299 -12.45 14.69 14.61
C PRO A 299 -11.90 16.11 14.81
N ARG A 300 -11.07 16.33 15.84
CA ARG A 300 -10.56 17.66 16.22
C ARG A 300 -9.04 17.72 16.25
N ALA A 301 -8.38 16.85 15.49
CA ALA A 301 -6.93 16.65 15.50
C ALA A 301 -6.13 17.96 15.38
N VAL A 302 -6.51 18.88 14.48
CA VAL A 302 -5.83 20.18 14.32
C VAL A 302 -5.92 21.02 15.60
N ARG A 303 -7.12 21.12 16.19
CA ARG A 303 -7.33 21.88 17.43
C ARG A 303 -6.57 21.24 18.59
N ASP A 304 -6.58 19.92 18.67
CA ASP A 304 -5.92 19.18 19.73
C ASP A 304 -4.38 19.29 19.61
N ALA A 305 -3.85 19.36 18.38
CA ALA A 305 -2.43 19.63 18.11
C ALA A 305 -2.03 21.06 18.53
N LEU A 306 -2.85 22.06 18.19
CA LEU A 306 -2.63 23.45 18.60
C LEU A 306 -2.71 23.61 20.12
N ALA A 307 -3.67 22.96 20.78
CA ALA A 307 -3.80 22.98 22.24
C ALA A 307 -2.62 22.32 22.95
N ALA A 308 -1.95 21.38 22.28
CA ALA A 308 -0.73 20.74 22.77
C ALA A 308 0.56 21.50 22.39
N SER A 309 0.45 22.68 21.76
CA SER A 309 1.58 23.45 21.24
C SER A 309 2.52 22.62 20.34
N CYS A 310 1.94 21.69 19.58
CA CYS A 310 2.72 20.79 18.72
C CYS A 310 3.42 21.60 17.61
N GLN A 311 4.73 21.38 17.48
CA GLN A 311 5.56 22.07 16.48
C GLN A 311 5.29 21.58 15.04
N TRP A 312 4.71 20.39 14.91
CA TRP A 312 4.45 19.75 13.63
C TRP A 312 2.95 19.52 13.45
N VAL A 313 2.41 20.08 12.37
CA VAL A 313 1.06 19.82 11.89
C VAL A 313 1.12 19.40 10.42
N GLY A 314 0.16 18.62 9.97
CA GLY A 314 0.16 18.06 8.62
C GLY A 314 -1.07 17.24 8.35
N ALA A 315 -0.98 16.35 7.38
CA ALA A 315 -2.06 15.43 7.03
C ALA A 315 -1.52 14.07 6.62
N THR A 316 -2.33 13.04 6.82
CA THR A 316 -2.04 11.67 6.42
C THR A 316 -3.17 11.14 5.56
N LEU A 317 -2.84 10.60 4.39
CA LEU A 317 -3.75 9.76 3.63
C LEU A 317 -3.56 8.31 4.08
N HIS A 318 -4.61 7.66 4.56
CA HIS A 318 -4.56 6.29 5.06
C HIS A 318 -5.75 5.47 4.57
N ARG A 319 -5.64 4.14 4.67
CA ARG A 319 -6.76 3.22 4.44
C ARG A 319 -7.72 3.17 5.62
#